data_AF-A0A0P7ZUC3-F1
#
_entry.id   AF-A0A0P7ZUC3-F1
#
_cell.length_a   1.000
_cell.length_b   1.000
_cell.length_c   1.000
_cell.angle_alpha   90.00
_cell.angle_beta   90.00
_cell.angle_gamma   90.00
#
_symmetry.space_group_name_H-M   'P 1'
#
loop_
_entity.id
_entity.type
_entity.pdbx_description
1 polymer ?
#
loop_
_entity_poly.entity_id
_entity_poly.type
_entity_poly.pdbx_seq_one_letter_code
_entity_poly.pdbx_strand_id
1 'polypeptide(L)'
;MTRATRPGSIQDAVRQAFTAVGGLENAANDLGVSLSVLSYGTELREDRPGGLGVNYLDRLGRIEGGAAEAVARHFAMLAGGVFQPVDPGGPLAGDVHSLTREFSDVLHLHAEAHSKGSRDPADYTPQEARAQVREIDELVVAALRLRAAMLLKTGDLS
;
A
#
# COMPACT_ATOMS: atom_id res chain seq x y z
N MET A 1 -13.30 14.46 19.88
CA MET A 1 -13.26 13.09 20.41
C MET A 1 -13.53 12.12 19.26
N THR A 2 -12.53 11.34 18.86
CA THR A 2 -12.64 10.38 17.76
C THR A 2 -13.43 9.15 18.24
N ARG A 3 -14.59 8.90 17.63
CA ARG A 3 -15.43 7.71 17.91
C ARG A 3 -14.67 6.43 17.54
N ALA A 4 -14.83 5.37 18.32
CA ALA A 4 -14.20 4.07 18.05
C ALA A 4 -14.81 3.44 16.79
N THR A 5 -13.98 3.22 15.76
CA THR A 5 -14.34 2.47 14.54
C THR A 5 -13.80 1.05 14.63
N ARG A 6 -14.53 0.07 14.07
CA ARG A 6 -14.07 -1.32 13.99
C ARG A 6 -12.82 -1.38 13.08
N PRO A 7 -11.68 -1.92 13.52
CA PRO A 7 -10.51 -2.08 12.67
C PRO A 7 -10.81 -2.84 11.38
N GLY A 8 -10.28 -2.37 10.26
CA GLY A 8 -10.47 -3.01 8.94
C GLY A 8 -11.85 -2.78 8.29
N SER A 9 -12.73 -1.99 8.90
CA SER A 9 -13.96 -1.52 8.26
C SER A 9 -13.69 -0.36 7.29
N ILE A 10 -14.64 -0.08 6.39
CA ILE A 10 -14.54 1.10 5.52
C ILE A 10 -14.48 2.41 6.33
N GLN A 11 -15.14 2.47 7.49
CA GLN A 11 -15.10 3.65 8.37
C GLN A 11 -13.71 3.84 9.00
N ASP A 12 -13.01 2.75 9.28
CA ASP A 12 -11.61 2.81 9.71
C ASP A 12 -10.71 3.34 8.60
N ALA A 13 -10.90 2.89 7.36
CA ALA A 13 -10.17 3.40 6.20
C ALA A 13 -10.43 4.90 5.96
N VAL A 14 -11.69 5.36 6.05
CA VAL A 14 -12.05 6.77 5.92
C VAL A 14 -11.45 7.61 7.06
N ARG A 15 -11.45 7.09 8.30
CA ARG A 15 -10.80 7.75 9.43
C ARG A 15 -9.28 7.88 9.24
N GLN A 16 -8.64 6.83 8.70
CA GLN A 16 -7.21 6.87 8.36
C GLN A 16 -6.95 7.91 7.26
N ALA A 17 -7.82 8.01 6.26
CA ALA A 17 -7.72 9.03 5.22
C ALA A 17 -7.81 10.46 5.79
N PHE A 18 -8.70 10.71 6.76
CA PHE A 18 -8.75 12.01 7.45
C PHE A 18 -7.53 12.26 8.33
N THR A 19 -7.01 11.23 8.99
CA THR A 19 -5.77 11.34 9.76
C THR A 19 -4.60 11.73 8.86
N ALA A 20 -4.53 11.19 7.63
CA ALA A 20 -3.47 11.49 6.67
C ALA A 20 -3.42 12.97 6.28
N VAL A 21 -4.56 13.66 6.23
CA VAL A 21 -4.63 15.12 5.97
C VAL A 21 -4.54 15.98 7.23
N GLY A 22 -4.19 15.39 8.37
CA GLY A 22 -4.06 16.10 9.64
C GLY A 22 -5.35 16.28 10.44
N GLY A 23 -6.42 15.56 10.09
CA GLY A 23 -7.66 15.50 10.86
C GLY A 23 -8.92 15.85 10.08
N LEU A 24 -10.07 15.74 10.75
CA LEU A 24 -11.39 15.95 10.14
C LEU A 24 -11.61 17.42 9.74
N GLU A 25 -11.06 18.35 10.52
CA GLU A 25 -11.14 19.78 10.29
C GLU A 25 -10.38 20.20 9.02
N ASN A 26 -9.17 19.67 8.83
CA ASN A 26 -8.40 19.90 7.61
C ASN A 26 -9.09 19.29 6.40
N ALA A 27 -9.58 18.04 6.53
CA ALA A 27 -10.34 17.40 5.47
C ALA A 27 -11.58 18.22 5.05
N ALA A 28 -12.29 18.83 6.02
CA ALA A 28 -13.45 19.67 5.74
C ALA A 28 -13.06 20.93 4.94
N ASN A 29 -11.97 21.58 5.37
CA ASN A 29 -11.43 22.76 4.69
C ASN A 29 -10.96 22.43 3.26
N ASP A 30 -10.19 21.36 3.09
CA ASP A 30 -9.63 20.94 1.80
C ASP A 30 -10.73 20.53 0.81
N LEU A 31 -11.79 19.89 1.31
CA LEU A 31 -12.94 19.48 0.50
C LEU A 31 -13.96 20.60 0.25
N GLY A 32 -13.82 21.75 0.92
CA GLY A 32 -14.76 22.86 0.82
C GLY A 32 -16.17 22.52 1.33
N VAL A 33 -16.26 21.69 2.38
CA VAL A 33 -17.54 21.28 2.99
C VAL A 33 -17.55 21.57 4.50
N SER A 34 -18.74 21.63 5.10
CA SER A 34 -18.82 21.82 6.55
C SER A 34 -18.38 20.57 7.31
N LEU A 35 -17.83 20.76 8.51
CA LEU A 35 -17.48 19.66 9.42
C LEU A 35 -18.66 18.74 9.73
N SER A 36 -19.87 19.32 9.81
CA SER A 36 -21.11 18.56 10.01
C SER A 36 -21.41 17.60 8.86
N VAL A 37 -21.07 17.93 7.62
CA VAL A 37 -21.26 17.05 6.45
C VAL A 37 -20.32 15.85 6.52
N LEU A 38 -19.04 16.05 6.87
CA LEU A 38 -18.09 14.94 7.02
C LEU A 38 -18.41 14.07 8.25
N SER A 39 -18.76 14.71 9.37
CA SER A 39 -19.17 13.99 10.57
C SER A 39 -20.41 13.16 10.29
N TYR A 40 -21.43 13.73 9.65
CA TYR A 40 -22.65 13.01 9.27
C TYR A 40 -22.38 11.87 8.27
N GLY A 41 -21.51 12.11 7.28
CA GLY A 41 -21.15 11.11 6.27
C GLY A 41 -20.33 9.92 6.80
N THR A 42 -19.74 10.04 7.99
CA THR A 42 -18.96 8.96 8.62
C THR A 42 -19.69 8.26 9.77
N GLU A 43 -20.92 8.67 10.08
CA GLU A 43 -21.74 7.98 11.09
C GLU A 43 -22.24 6.62 10.58
N LEU A 44 -21.97 5.59 11.39
CA LEU A 44 -22.61 4.28 11.27
C LEU A 44 -24.00 4.36 11.87
N ARG A 45 -25.02 4.38 11.01
CA ARG A 45 -26.43 4.28 11.37
C ARG A 45 -27.05 3.05 10.72
N GLU A 46 -27.78 2.24 11.49
CA GLU A 46 -28.44 1.03 10.97
C GLU A 46 -29.67 1.36 10.12
N ASP A 47 -30.35 2.47 10.41
CA ASP A 47 -31.56 2.93 9.73
C ASP A 47 -31.28 3.67 8.41
N ARG A 48 -30.01 4.01 8.18
CA ARG A 48 -29.53 4.56 6.92
C ARG A 48 -28.04 4.26 6.86
N PRO A 49 -27.55 3.38 5.97
CA PRO A 49 -26.12 3.20 5.79
C PRO A 49 -25.55 4.51 5.26
N GLY A 50 -25.20 5.40 6.17
CA GLY A 50 -24.54 6.67 5.90
C GLY A 50 -23.19 6.37 5.27
N GLY A 51 -22.89 7.09 4.20
CA GLY A 51 -21.63 6.98 3.51
C GLY A 51 -21.22 8.34 2.99
N LEU A 52 -19.98 8.72 3.27
CA LEU A 52 -19.32 9.78 2.54
C LEU A 52 -19.31 9.37 1.07
N GLY A 53 -19.80 10.24 0.19
CA GLY A 53 -19.80 9.96 -1.24
C GLY A 53 -18.39 9.70 -1.74
N VAL A 54 -18.20 8.67 -2.57
CA VAL A 54 -16.87 8.28 -3.11
C VAL A 54 -16.14 9.44 -3.79
N ASN A 55 -16.88 10.38 -4.36
CA ASN A 55 -16.34 11.60 -4.97
C ASN A 55 -15.63 12.55 -3.98
N TYR A 56 -15.91 12.45 -2.68
CA TYR A 56 -15.14 13.18 -1.66
C TYR A 56 -13.83 12.48 -1.34
N LEU A 57 -13.83 11.14 -1.31
CA LEU A 57 -12.60 10.36 -1.11
C LEU A 57 -11.65 10.50 -2.31
N ASP A 58 -12.18 10.48 -3.55
CA ASP A 58 -11.39 10.77 -4.76
C ASP A 58 -10.76 12.17 -4.68
N ARG A 59 -11.56 13.20 -4.36
CA ARG A 59 -11.05 14.57 -4.22
C ARG A 59 -9.99 14.68 -3.12
N LEU A 60 -10.21 14.08 -1.97
CA LEU A 60 -9.24 14.11 -0.87
C LEU A 60 -7.94 13.40 -1.27
N GLY A 61 -8.03 12.24 -1.94
CA GLY A 61 -6.89 11.48 -2.42
C GLY A 61 -6.07 12.20 -3.50
N ARG A 62 -6.72 13.04 -4.32
CA ARG A 62 -6.03 13.92 -5.29
C ARG A 62 -5.28 15.07 -4.63
N ILE A 63 -5.76 15.54 -3.47
CA ILE A 63 -5.12 16.61 -2.69
C ILE A 63 -3.94 16.03 -1.90
N GLU A 64 -4.15 14.90 -1.22
CA GLU A 64 -3.16 14.25 -0.37
C GLU A 64 -3.12 12.75 -0.63
N GLY A 65 -2.00 12.26 -1.17
CA GLY A 65 -1.84 10.87 -1.59
C GLY A 65 -2.01 9.87 -0.44
N GLY A 66 -1.63 10.25 0.79
CA GLY A 66 -1.84 9.41 1.98
C GLY A 66 -3.32 9.08 2.25
N ALA A 67 -4.24 9.96 1.84
CA ALA A 67 -5.67 9.70 1.96
C ALA A 67 -6.15 8.62 0.97
N ALA A 68 -5.61 8.60 -0.24
CA ALA A 68 -5.90 7.57 -1.25
C ALA A 68 -5.34 6.19 -0.81
N GLU A 69 -4.14 6.19 -0.23
CA GLU A 69 -3.48 4.97 0.24
C GLU A 69 -4.32 4.20 1.28
N ALA A 70 -4.91 4.89 2.24
CA ALA A 70 -5.75 4.27 3.27
C ALA A 70 -6.94 3.49 2.67
N VAL A 71 -7.57 4.07 1.65
CA VAL A 71 -8.71 3.45 0.94
C VAL A 71 -8.24 2.30 0.06
N ALA A 72 -7.11 2.45 -0.63
CA ALA A 72 -6.53 1.42 -1.48
C ALA A 72 -6.11 0.18 -0.67
N ARG A 73 -5.48 0.37 0.49
CA ARG A 73 -5.13 -0.73 1.42
C ARG A 73 -6.36 -1.53 1.84
N HIS A 74 -7.45 -0.85 2.19
CA HIS A 74 -8.70 -1.52 2.57
C HIS A 74 -9.27 -2.40 1.45
N PHE A 75 -9.39 -1.86 0.23
CA PHE A 75 -9.95 -2.63 -0.88
C PHE A 75 -9.02 -3.75 -1.37
N ALA A 76 -7.69 -3.56 -1.31
CA ALA A 76 -6.74 -4.63 -1.57
C ALA A 76 -6.93 -5.81 -0.62
N MET A 77 -7.09 -5.54 0.69
CA MET A 77 -7.38 -6.58 1.69
C MET A 77 -8.69 -7.31 1.42
N LEU A 78 -9.76 -6.60 1.04
CA LEU A 78 -11.04 -7.23 0.68
C LEU A 78 -10.93 -8.14 -0.54
N ALA A 79 -10.07 -7.80 -1.49
CA ALA A 79 -9.78 -8.63 -2.66
C ALA A 79 -8.85 -9.82 -2.36
N GLY A 80 -8.41 -10.02 -1.11
CA GLY A 80 -7.44 -11.04 -0.74
C GLY A 80 -6.01 -10.72 -1.17
N GLY A 81 -5.74 -9.46 -1.51
CA GLY A 81 -4.43 -8.96 -1.92
C GLY A 81 -3.74 -8.10 -0.86
N VAL A 82 -2.59 -7.57 -1.24
CA VAL A 82 -1.82 -6.59 -0.46
C VAL A 82 -1.71 -5.30 -1.28
N PHE A 83 -1.70 -4.16 -0.59
CA PHE A 83 -1.36 -2.88 -1.21
C PHE A 83 0.05 -2.50 -0.80
N GLN A 84 0.93 -2.35 -1.79
CA GLN A 84 2.29 -1.88 -1.61
C GLN A 84 2.38 -0.49 -2.25
N PRO A 85 2.45 0.62 -1.47
CA PRO A 85 2.73 1.91 -2.05
C PRO A 85 4.12 1.87 -2.69
N VAL A 86 4.21 2.41 -3.90
CA VAL A 86 5.46 2.52 -4.64
C VAL A 86 5.71 4.00 -4.82
N ASP A 87 6.82 4.50 -4.29
CA ASP A 87 7.30 5.85 -4.61
C ASP A 87 7.99 5.80 -5.98
N PRO A 88 7.41 6.43 -7.02
CA PRO A 88 8.02 6.43 -8.33
C PRO A 88 9.05 7.57 -8.50
N GLY A 89 9.23 8.42 -7.47
CA GLY A 89 10.18 9.51 -7.44
C GLY A 89 11.61 9.04 -7.22
N GLY A 90 12.22 8.44 -8.24
CA GLY A 90 13.61 7.97 -8.17
C GLY A 90 14.30 7.92 -9.53
N PRO A 91 15.65 7.91 -9.58
CA PRO A 91 16.38 7.68 -10.82
C PRO A 91 16.15 6.25 -11.31
N LEU A 92 15.56 6.09 -12.49
CA LEU A 92 15.36 4.79 -13.16
C LEU A 92 16.62 3.91 -13.25
N ALA A 93 17.79 4.55 -13.40
CA ALA A 93 19.07 3.84 -13.42
C ALA A 93 19.37 3.17 -12.06
N GLY A 94 18.93 3.77 -10.95
CA GLY A 94 19.00 3.18 -9.62
C GLY A 94 18.06 1.98 -9.46
N ASP A 95 16.90 2.01 -10.12
CA ASP A 95 15.91 0.94 -10.06
C ASP A 95 16.37 -0.34 -10.76
N VAL A 96 16.97 -0.22 -11.96
CA VAL A 96 17.50 -1.39 -12.70
C VAL A 96 18.67 -2.02 -11.98
N HIS A 97 19.56 -1.19 -11.42
CA HIS A 97 20.69 -1.69 -10.63
C HIS A 97 20.21 -2.44 -9.38
N SER A 98 19.24 -1.87 -8.67
CA SER A 98 18.65 -2.51 -7.49
C SER A 98 17.94 -3.81 -7.86
N LEU A 99 17.10 -3.80 -8.90
CA LEU A 99 16.43 -5.01 -9.39
C LEU A 99 17.43 -6.13 -9.72
N THR A 100 18.54 -5.79 -10.37
CA THR A 100 19.58 -6.76 -10.73
C THR A 100 20.29 -7.31 -9.49
N ARG A 101 20.54 -6.46 -8.50
CA ARG A 101 21.13 -6.85 -7.21
C ARG A 101 20.21 -7.84 -6.48
N GLU A 102 18.96 -7.45 -6.23
CA GLU A 102 18.00 -8.30 -5.51
C GLU A 102 17.79 -9.64 -6.24
N PHE A 103 17.76 -9.63 -7.57
CA PHE A 103 17.68 -10.88 -8.36
C PHE A 103 18.92 -11.77 -8.17
N SER A 104 20.11 -11.16 -8.11
CA SER A 104 21.36 -11.88 -7.86
C SER A 104 21.38 -12.47 -6.46
N ASP A 105 20.88 -11.75 -5.46
CA ASP A 105 20.83 -12.19 -4.06
C ASP A 105 19.86 -13.38 -3.89
N VAL A 106 18.69 -13.33 -4.54
CA VAL A 106 17.74 -14.45 -4.65
C VAL A 106 18.41 -15.70 -5.24
N LEU A 107 19.17 -15.55 -6.34
CA LEU A 107 19.86 -16.66 -6.99
C LEU A 107 21.02 -17.21 -6.15
N HIS A 108 21.75 -16.32 -5.48
CA HIS A 108 22.86 -16.68 -4.63
C HIS A 108 22.37 -17.53 -3.45
N LEU A 109 21.34 -17.07 -2.74
CA LEU A 109 20.77 -17.78 -1.61
C LEU A 109 20.17 -19.13 -2.01
N HIS A 110 19.51 -19.20 -3.18
CA HIS A 110 19.05 -20.46 -3.76
C HIS A 110 20.21 -21.44 -4.00
N ALA A 111 21.30 -20.96 -4.61
CA ALA A 111 22.47 -21.78 -4.87
C ALA A 111 23.16 -22.27 -3.57
N GLU A 112 23.20 -21.44 -2.53
CA GLU A 112 23.73 -21.82 -1.22
C GLU A 112 22.87 -22.89 -0.54
N ALA A 113 21.55 -22.72 -0.53
CA ALA A 113 20.58 -23.66 0.06
C ALA A 113 20.61 -25.04 -0.62
N HIS A 114 20.95 -25.10 -1.91
CA HIS A 114 21.12 -26.35 -2.65
C HIS A 114 22.58 -26.80 -2.83
N SER A 115 23.52 -26.14 -2.14
CA SER A 115 24.92 -26.52 -2.16
C SER A 115 25.19 -27.73 -1.27
N LYS A 116 26.36 -28.36 -1.45
CA LYS A 116 26.84 -29.42 -0.55
C LYS A 116 27.05 -28.97 0.90
N GLY A 117 27.09 -27.66 1.14
CA GLY A 117 27.22 -27.07 2.49
C GLY A 117 25.88 -26.92 3.22
N SER A 118 24.76 -27.07 2.52
CA SER A 118 23.43 -27.03 3.12
C SER A 118 23.16 -28.27 3.98
N ARG A 119 22.30 -28.10 4.98
CA ARG A 119 21.83 -29.20 5.83
C ARG A 119 20.88 -30.14 5.09
N ASP A 120 20.19 -29.63 4.06
CA ASP A 120 19.36 -30.42 3.17
C ASP A 120 19.56 -29.94 1.73
N PRO A 121 20.58 -30.40 1.00
CA PRO A 121 20.84 -29.89 -0.36
C PRO A 121 19.70 -30.19 -1.36
N ALA A 122 18.76 -31.08 -1.05
CA ALA A 122 17.67 -31.47 -1.93
C ALA A 122 16.43 -30.58 -1.78
N ASP A 123 16.34 -29.78 -0.70
CA ASP A 123 15.20 -28.91 -0.42
C ASP A 123 15.65 -27.67 0.39
N TYR A 124 14.71 -26.81 0.78
CA TYR A 124 14.99 -25.76 1.75
C TYR A 124 14.74 -26.26 3.17
N THR A 125 15.67 -25.97 4.08
CA THR A 125 15.32 -25.98 5.50
C THR A 125 14.32 -24.84 5.81
N PRO A 126 13.56 -24.92 6.92
CA PRO A 126 12.63 -23.85 7.30
C PRO A 126 13.28 -22.48 7.47
N GLN A 127 14.58 -22.43 7.80
CA GLN A 127 15.31 -21.18 7.95
C GLN A 127 15.70 -20.59 6.59
N GLU A 128 16.22 -21.41 5.68
CA GLU A 128 16.58 -20.99 4.32
C GLU A 128 15.33 -20.58 3.55
N ALA A 129 14.21 -21.30 3.69
CA ALA A 129 12.94 -20.91 3.07
C ALA A 129 12.47 -19.52 3.53
N ARG A 130 12.58 -19.20 4.82
CA ARG A 130 12.21 -17.87 5.34
C ARG A 130 13.15 -16.78 4.82
N ALA A 131 14.44 -17.07 4.70
CA ALA A 131 15.40 -16.15 4.12
C ALA A 131 15.07 -15.92 2.64
N GLN A 132 14.82 -17.00 1.88
CA GLN A 132 14.45 -16.93 0.47
C GLN A 132 13.18 -16.11 0.23
N VAL A 133 12.16 -16.28 1.07
CA VAL A 133 10.92 -15.47 1.00
C VAL A 133 11.23 -13.99 1.17
N ARG A 134 12.12 -13.63 2.10
CA ARG A 134 12.53 -12.23 2.29
C ARG A 134 13.21 -11.66 1.05
N GLU A 135 14.18 -12.37 0.48
CA GLU A 135 14.88 -11.92 -0.73
C GLU A 135 13.91 -11.79 -1.91
N ILE A 136 12.94 -12.70 -2.03
CA ILE A 136 11.88 -12.62 -3.04
C ILE A 136 11.01 -11.37 -2.82
N ASP A 137 10.62 -11.06 -1.58
CA ASP A 137 9.84 -9.87 -1.26
C ASP A 137 10.59 -8.58 -1.66
N GLU A 138 11.90 -8.51 -1.38
CA GLU A 138 12.77 -7.39 -1.76
C GLU A 138 12.87 -7.25 -3.29
N LEU A 139 13.04 -8.36 -4.01
CA LEU A 139 13.01 -8.40 -5.46
C LEU A 139 11.67 -7.92 -6.04
N VAL A 140 10.54 -8.36 -5.47
CA VAL A 140 9.21 -7.94 -5.90
C VAL A 140 9.03 -6.43 -5.73
N VAL A 141 9.49 -5.86 -4.60
CA VAL A 141 9.47 -4.41 -4.38
C VAL A 141 10.29 -3.67 -5.43
N ALA A 142 11.50 -4.14 -5.75
CA ALA A 142 12.34 -3.54 -6.78
C ALA A 142 11.67 -3.60 -8.17
N ALA A 143 11.05 -4.73 -8.51
CA ALA A 143 10.33 -4.90 -9.78
C ALA A 143 9.10 -3.98 -9.88
N LEU A 144 8.34 -3.84 -8.79
CA LEU A 144 7.18 -2.95 -8.72
C LEU A 144 7.57 -1.48 -8.85
N ARG A 145 8.71 -1.06 -8.26
CA ARG A 145 9.30 0.27 -8.45
C ARG A 145 9.59 0.57 -9.92
N LEU A 146 10.33 -0.32 -10.58
CA LEU A 146 10.64 -0.16 -11.99
C LEU A 146 9.36 -0.09 -12.85
N ARG A 147 8.39 -0.98 -12.58
CA ARG A 147 7.10 -0.96 -13.30
C ARG A 147 6.35 0.35 -13.09
N ALA A 148 6.26 0.87 -11.87
CA ALA A 148 5.61 2.14 -11.59
C ALA A 148 6.28 3.30 -12.34
N ALA A 149 7.61 3.33 -12.36
CA ALA A 149 8.37 4.33 -13.11
C ALA A 149 8.13 4.24 -14.64
N MET A 150 7.92 3.04 -15.18
CA MET A 150 7.53 2.86 -16.59
C MET A 150 6.09 3.34 -16.86
N LEU A 151 5.14 3.03 -15.97
CA LEU A 151 3.75 3.45 -16.12
C LEU A 151 3.58 4.98 -16.05
N LEU A 152 4.39 5.67 -15.24
CA LEU A 152 4.43 7.13 -15.27
C LEU A 152 4.90 7.66 -16.63
N LYS A 153 5.90 7.01 -17.25
CA LYS A 153 6.39 7.41 -18.56
C LYS A 153 5.38 7.17 -19.68
N THR A 154 4.55 6.13 -19.56
CA THR A 154 3.49 5.84 -20.55
C THR A 154 2.23 6.66 -20.33
N GLY A 155 2.12 7.37 -19.19
CA GLY A 155 0.95 8.17 -18.84
C GLY A 155 -0.21 7.37 -18.24
N ASP A 156 0.03 6.12 -17.84
CA ASP A 156 -1.00 5.23 -17.29
C ASP A 156 -1.23 5.41 -15.78
N LEU A 157 -0.48 6.31 -15.14
CA LEU A 157 -0.53 6.62 -13.70
C LEU A 157 -0.84 8.10 -13.39
N SER A 158 -1.35 8.87 -14.36
CA SER A 158 -1.68 10.30 -14.20
C SER A 158 -3.09 10.58 -13.70
#